data_AF-Q0JE43-F1
#
_entry.id   AF-Q0JE43-F1
#
_cell.length_a   1.000
_cell.length_b   1.000
_cell.length_c   1.000
_cell.angle_alpha   90.00
_cell.angle_beta   90.00
_cell.angle_gamma   90.00
#
_symmetry.space_group_name_H-M   'P 1'
#
loop_
_entity.id
_entity.type
_entity.pdbx_description
1 polymer ?
#
loop_
_entity_poly.entity_id
_entity_poly.type
_entity_poly.pdbx_seq_one_letter_code
_entity_poly.pdbx_strand_id
1 'polypeptide(L)' 'KVVKCDDMFCTSPDRDVQPECNTSLLCPFIATYADGGSTIGAFVTDLVHYNQLSGNGLTQSTNTSLTFG' A
#
# COMPACT_ATOMS: atom_id res chain seq x y z
N LYS A 1 8.41 3.74 5.24
CA LYS A 1 7.82 3.69 6.62
C LYS A 1 6.80 2.55 6.67
N VAL A 2 6.84 1.66 7.66
CA VAL A 2 5.81 0.61 7.80
C VAL A 2 4.50 1.21 8.30
N VAL A 3 3.37 0.78 7.73
CA VAL A 3 2.03 1.22 8.10
C VAL A 3 1.55 0.41 9.29
N LYS A 4 1.04 1.10 10.31
CA LYS A 4 0.48 0.47 11.49
C LYS A 4 -0.96 0.07 11.26
N CYS A 5 -1.42 -0.90 12.03
CA CYS A 5 -2.79 -1.37 11.95
C CYS A 5 -3.81 -0.25 12.24
N ASP A 6 -3.51 0.67 13.17
CA ASP A 6 -4.41 1.76 13.56
C ASP A 6 -4.32 2.99 12.65
N ASP A 7 -3.44 2.97 11.65
CA ASP A 7 -3.38 4.04 10.65
C ASP A 7 -4.68 4.08 9.83
N MET A 8 -5.13 5.29 9.48
CA MET A 8 -6.35 5.53 8.67
C MET A 8 -6.39 4.71 7.37
N PHE A 9 -5.23 4.45 6.77
CA PHE A 9 -5.12 3.64 5.55
C PHE A 9 -5.57 2.20 5.79
N CYS A 10 -5.25 1.64 6.95
CA CYS A 10 -5.52 0.26 7.31
C CYS A 10 -6.94 0.04 7.86
N THR A 11 -7.49 1.05 8.53
CA THR A 11 -8.82 1.00 9.14
C THR A 11 -9.96 1.40 8.20
N SER A 12 -9.64 1.81 6.96
CA SER A 12 -10.64 2.19 5.95
C SER A 12 -11.67 1.08 5.71
N PRO A 13 -12.98 1.40 5.68
CA PRO A 13 -14.05 0.42 5.47
C PRO A 13 -14.03 -0.24 4.08
N ASP A 14 -13.28 0.31 3.12
CA ASP A 14 -13.13 -0.27 1.78
C ASP A 14 -12.20 -1.50 1.76
N ARG A 15 -11.65 -1.92 2.90
CA ARG A 15 -10.79 -3.10 2.99
C ARG A 15 -11.57 -4.36 3.36
N ASP A 16 -11.27 -5.40 2.61
CA ASP A 16 -11.83 -6.75 2.76
C ASP A 16 -11.48 -7.41 4.11
N VAL A 17 -10.40 -6.95 4.75
CA VAL A 17 -9.95 -7.44 6.06
C VAL A 17 -9.80 -6.26 6.99
N GLN A 18 -10.69 -6.18 7.97
CA GLN A 18 -10.57 -5.27 9.10
C GLN A 18 -10.01 -6.07 10.28
N PRO A 19 -8.68 -6.03 10.52
CA PRO A 19 -8.10 -6.76 11.63
C PRO A 19 -8.63 -6.21 12.95
N GLU A 20 -8.86 -7.07 13.95
CA GLU A 20 -8.99 -6.62 15.34
C GLU A 20 -7.67 -5.93 15.72
N CYS A 21 -7.73 -4.61 15.80
CA CYS A 21 -6.54 -3.80 15.63
C CYS A 21 -5.99 -3.26 16.95
N ASN A 22 -4.67 -3.30 17.11
CA ASN A 22 -3.98 -2.57 18.16
C ASN A 22 -2.74 -1.86 17.60
N THR A 23 -2.25 -0.83 18.30
CA THR A 23 -1.16 0.05 17.84
C THR A 23 0.23 -0.61 17.75
N SER A 24 0.34 -1.86 18.22
CA SER A 24 1.54 -2.70 18.13
C SER A 24 1.53 -3.62 16.91
N LEU A 25 0.39 -3.75 16.22
CA LEU A 25 0.26 -4.55 15.01
C LEU A 25 0.57 -3.73 13.76
N LEU A 26 1.12 -4.41 12.74
CA LEU A 26 1.33 -3.85 11.41
C LEU A 26 0.07 -4.01 10.57
N CYS A 27 -0.10 -3.15 9.57
CA CYS A 27 -1.20 -3.28 8.62
C CYS A 27 -0.94 -4.46 7.66
N PRO A 28 -1.73 -5.55 7.70
CA PRO A 28 -1.44 -6.74 6.90
C PRO A 28 -1.73 -6.50 5.42
N PHE A 29 -0.84 -7.00 4.57
CA PHE A 29 -1.07 -7.18 3.13
C PHE A 29 -1.24 -8.68 2.86
N ILE A 30 -2.29 -9.05 2.15
CA ILE A 30 -2.56 -10.45 1.79
C ILE A 30 -2.81 -10.50 0.28
N ALA A 31 -1.99 -11.26 -0.43
CA ALA A 31 -2.17 -11.54 -1.85
C ALA A 31 -2.54 -13.01 -2.02
N THR A 32 -3.73 -13.28 -2.55
CA THR A 32 -4.21 -14.63 -2.89
C THR A 32 -4.04 -14.84 -4.38
N TYR A 33 -3.41 -15.95 -4.77
CA TYR A 33 -3.15 -16.29 -6.16
C TYR A 33 -4.19 -17.29 -6.68
N ALA A 34 -4.29 -17.40 -8.01
CA ALA A 34 -5.29 -18.26 -8.66
C ALA A 34 -5.07 -19.76 -8.42
N ASP A 35 -3.87 -20.17 -7.99
CA ASP A 35 -3.54 -21.55 -7.60
C ASP A 35 -3.97 -21.87 -6.15
N GLY A 36 -4.60 -20.91 -5.46
CA GLY A 36 -5.05 -21.05 -4.07
C GLY A 36 -3.96 -20.77 -3.04
N GLY A 37 -2.72 -20.48 -3.46
CA GLY A 37 -1.66 -20.02 -2.57
C GLY A 37 -1.87 -18.58 -2.09
N SER A 38 -1.19 -18.19 -1.02
CA SER A 38 -1.19 -16.81 -0.54
C SER A 38 0.15 -16.36 0.04
N THR A 39 0.40 -15.07 -0.08
CA THR A 39 1.53 -14.37 0.56
C THR A 39 0.98 -13.38 1.58
N ILE A 40 1.58 -13.35 2.77
CA ILE A 40 1.23 -12.41 3.84
C ILE A 40 2.44 -11.51 4.10
N GLY A 41 2.20 -10.20 4.07
CA GLY A 41 3.18 -9.16 4.34
C GLY A 41 2.57 -7.98 5.11
N ALA A 42 3.22 -6.82 5.02
CA ALA A 42 2.73 -5.59 5.63
C ALA A 42 2.82 -4.43 4.65
N PHE A 43 1.85 -3.52 4.70
CA PHE A 43 1.89 -2.31 3.90
C PHE A 43 3.00 -1.35 4.36
N VAL A 44 3.61 -0.69 3.39
CA VAL A 44 4.60 0.36 3.62
C VAL A 44 4.23 1.61 2.82
N THR A 45 4.52 2.77 3.39
CA THR A 45 4.47 4.05 2.69
C THR A 45 5.89 4.49 2.35
N ASP A 46 6.14 4.77 1.07
CA ASP A 46 7.45 5.26 0.62
C ASP A 46 7.32 6.29 -0.51
N LEU A 47 8.43 6.98 -0.77
CA LEU A 47 8.59 7.93 -1.86
C LEU A 47 8.95 7.19 -3.15
N VAL A 48 8.05 7.23 -4.11
CA VAL A 48 8.25 6.63 -5.44
C VAL A 48 8.66 7.72 -6.41
N HIS A 49 9.76 7.50 -7.11
CA HIS A 49 10.30 8.36 -8.17
C HIS A 49 9.86 7.82 -9.53
N TYR A 50 9.25 8.65 -10.38
CA TYR A 50 8.74 8.21 -11.69
C TYR A 50 8.71 9.35 -12.70
N ASN A 51 8.56 9.00 -13.98
CA ASN A 51 8.42 9.94 -15.08
C ASN A 51 6.93 10.10 -15.42
N GLN A 52 6.38 11.29 -15.13
CA GLN A 52 4.99 11.63 -15.43
C GLN A 52 4.86 12.18 -16.85
N LEU A 53 3.83 11.75 -17.58
CA LEU A 53 3.51 12.29 -18.90
C LEU A 53 2.99 13.73 -18.78
N SER A 54 3.54 14.64 -19.57
CA SER A 54 3.16 16.07 -19.59
C SER A 54 2.13 16.44 -20.66
N GLY A 55 1.59 15.48 -21.39
CA GLY A 55 0.51 15.70 -22.38
C GLY A 55 0.97 16.13 -23.78
N ASN A 56 2.27 16.12 -24.05
CA ASN A 56 2.89 16.53 -25.32
C ASN A 56 3.93 15.52 -25.84
N GLY A 57 3.77 14.24 -25.47
CA GLY A 57 4.74 13.19 -25.80
C GLY A 57 6.06 13.26 -25.01
N LEU A 58 6.18 14.21 -24.07
CA LEU A 58 7.30 14.32 -23.16
C LEU A 58 6.95 13.75 -21.77
N THR A 59 7.99 13.45 -21.02
CA THR A 59 7.91 13.05 -19.62
C THR A 59 8.72 13.98 -18.73
N GLN A 60 8.28 14.14 -17.50
CA GLN A 60 8.99 14.88 -16.46
C GLN A 60 9.19 14.00 -15.22
N SER A 61 10.40 14.02 -14.66
CA SER A 61 10.69 13.33 -13.40
C SER A 61 9.91 13.99 -12.25
N THR A 62 9.22 13.18 -11.47
CA THR A 62 8.44 13.61 -10.31
C THR A 62 8.40 12.51 -9.25
N ASN A 63 7.90 12.86 -8.07
CA ASN A 63 7.84 11.96 -6.92
C ASN A 63 6.45 11.98 -6.29
N THR A 64 6.01 10.83 -5.78
CA THR A 64 4.79 10.75 -4.98
C THR A 64 4.98 9.85 -3.77
N SER A 65 4.28 10.16 -2.68
CA SER A 65 4.19 9.28 -1.52
C SER A 65 3.10 8.23 -1.79
N LEU A 66 3.48 6.96 -1.87
CA LEU A 66 2.57 5.86 -2.16
C LEU A 66 2.61 4.84 -1.04
N THR A 67 1.45 4.30 -0.67
CA THR A 67 1.37 3.11 0.20
C THR A 67 1.14 1.86 -0.65
N PHE A 68 1.99 0.85 -0.50
CA PHE A 68 1.95 -0.40 -1.27
C PHE A 68 2.33 -1.60 -0.40
N GLY A 69 1.96 -2.80 -0.85
CA GLY A 69 2.16 -4.08 -0.18
C GLY A 69 2.52 -5.16 -1.19
#